data_AF-A0A4P7UMI3-F1
#
_entry.id   AF-A0A4P7UMI3-F1
#
_cell.length_a   1.000
_cell.length_b   1.000
_cell.length_c   1.000
_cell.angle_alpha   90.00
_cell.angle_beta   90.00
_cell.angle_gamma   90.00
#
_symmetry.space_group_name_H-M   'P 1'
#
loop_
_entity.id
_entity.type
_entity.pdbx_description
1 polymer ?
#
loop_
_entity_poly.entity_id
_entity_poly.type
_entity_poly.pdbx_seq_one_letter_code
_entity_poly.pdbx_strand_id
1 'polypeptide(L)'
;MRSAQNSPSRPVLIMCPKANPALTLVLMQEIDRAFTEWPFLGVRQMRDCLVLLGYSVGRKRVRRLMRLMGLMAVYQKPKTSIPHPEHTRYPYLLRGLSITRPNQVW
;
A
#
# COMPACT_ATOMS: atom_id res chain seq x y z
N MET A 1 11.08 40.98 -39.90
CA MET A 1 11.42 40.64 -38.50
C MET A 1 10.19 40.00 -37.87
N ARG A 2 10.20 38.68 -37.64
CA ARG A 2 9.06 37.94 -37.04
C ARG A 2 9.23 37.95 -35.53
N SER A 3 8.41 38.70 -34.82
CA SER A 3 8.40 38.71 -33.36
C SER A 3 7.67 37.45 -32.87
N ALA A 4 8.41 36.53 -32.25
CA ALA A 4 7.88 35.31 -31.66
C ALA A 4 7.00 35.64 -30.44
N GLN A 5 5.69 35.43 -30.57
CA GLN A 5 4.77 35.37 -29.44
C GLN A 5 4.89 33.99 -28.81
N ASN A 6 5.71 33.85 -27.76
CA ASN A 6 5.68 32.66 -26.91
C ASN A 6 5.02 33.02 -25.58
N SER A 7 3.68 32.90 -25.54
CA SER A 7 2.90 32.94 -24.31
C SER A 7 3.07 31.61 -23.58
N PRO A 8 3.54 31.58 -22.31
CA PRO A 8 3.61 30.31 -21.59
C PRO A 8 2.21 29.74 -21.36
N SER A 9 2.03 28.52 -21.84
CA SER A 9 0.85 27.67 -21.73
C SER A 9 0.44 27.44 -20.27
N ARG A 10 -0.87 27.61 -20.01
CA ARG A 10 -1.65 27.33 -18.78
C ARG A 10 -0.89 26.68 -17.60
N PRO A 11 -0.91 27.29 -16.39
CA PRO A 11 -0.43 26.60 -15.20
C PRO A 11 -1.35 25.41 -14.91
N VAL A 12 -0.76 24.20 -14.83
CA VAL A 12 -1.45 23.03 -14.31
C VAL A 12 -1.71 23.30 -12.83
N LEU A 13 -2.96 23.62 -12.49
CA LEU A 13 -3.38 23.76 -11.10
C LEU A 13 -3.22 22.40 -10.42
N ILE A 14 -2.10 22.20 -9.74
CA ILE A 14 -1.94 21.09 -8.79
C ILE A 14 -2.87 21.42 -7.63
N MET A 15 -4.07 20.83 -7.68
CA MET A 15 -5.09 20.99 -6.65
C MET A 15 -4.47 20.66 -5.29
N CYS A 16 -4.32 21.67 -4.44
CA CYS A 16 -3.82 21.52 -3.08
C CYS A 16 -5.00 21.06 -2.21
N PRO A 17 -5.04 19.80 -1.73
CA PRO A 17 -6.18 19.34 -0.95
C PRO A 17 -6.17 20.02 0.42
N LYS A 18 -7.05 21.00 0.63
CA LYS A 18 -7.34 21.57 1.95
C LYS A 18 -8.01 20.48 2.80
N ALA A 19 -7.22 19.78 3.60
CA ALA A 19 -7.75 18.81 4.55
C ALA A 19 -8.56 19.56 5.61
N ASN A 20 -9.86 19.23 5.73
CA ASN A 20 -10.67 19.73 6.84
C ASN A 20 -10.07 19.18 8.16
N PRO A 21 -9.55 20.05 9.06
CA PRO A 21 -8.85 19.61 10.27
C PRO A 21 -9.79 18.90 11.25
N ALA A 22 -11.05 19.33 11.36
CA ALA A 22 -12.01 18.77 12.31
C ALA A 22 -12.33 17.30 12.00
N LEU A 23 -12.70 17.00 10.74
CA LEU A 23 -12.95 15.62 10.31
C LEU A 23 -11.70 14.74 10.39
N THR A 24 -10.51 15.34 10.30
CA THR A 24 -9.25 14.58 10.39
C THR A 24 -9.00 14.12 11.82
N LEU A 25 -9.28 14.95 12.82
CA LEU A 25 -9.16 14.60 14.23
C LEU A 25 -10.15 13.50 14.63
N VAL A 26 -11.41 13.60 14.21
CA VAL A 26 -12.42 12.56 14.47
C VAL A 26 -11.97 11.21 13.89
N LEU A 27 -11.50 11.19 12.64
CA LEU A 27 -10.98 9.96 12.03
C LEU A 27 -9.75 9.41 12.76
N MET A 28 -8.87 10.28 13.27
CA MET A 28 -7.70 9.82 14.05
C MET A 28 -8.14 9.18 15.37
N GLN A 29 -9.13 9.76 16.07
CA GLN A 29 -9.69 9.18 17.30
C GLN A 29 -10.33 7.82 17.07
N GLU A 30 -11.12 7.68 16.00
CA GLU A 30 -11.75 6.40 15.67
C GLU A 30 -10.73 5.34 15.26
N ILE A 31 -9.68 5.73 14.53
CA ILE A 31 -8.57 4.83 14.19
C ILE A 31 -7.85 4.36 15.46
N ASP A 32 -7.59 5.27 16.40
CA ASP A 32 -6.91 4.96 17.66
C ASP A 32 -7.73 3.97 18.51
N ARG A 33 -9.04 4.23 18.64
CA ARG A 33 -9.98 3.33 19.32
C ARG A 33 -10.01 1.95 18.68
N ALA A 34 -10.22 1.88 17.38
CA ALA A 34 -10.28 0.61 16.65
C ALA A 34 -8.95 -0.17 16.71
N PHE A 35 -7.81 0.54 16.71
CA PHE A 35 -6.50 -0.09 16.81
C PHE A 35 -6.21 -0.62 18.22
N THR A 36 -6.71 0.07 19.26
CA THR A 36 -6.62 -0.38 20.66
C THR A 36 -7.40 -1.67 20.88
N GLU A 37 -8.60 -1.77 20.30
CA GLU A 37 -9.42 -2.99 20.38
C GLU A 37 -8.85 -4.12 19.50
N TRP A 38 -8.35 -3.78 18.31
CA TRP A 38 -7.89 -4.77 17.31
C TRP A 38 -6.54 -4.38 16.66
N PRO A 39 -5.40 -4.69 17.31
CA PRO A 39 -4.07 -4.25 16.87
C PRO A 39 -3.56 -4.90 15.57
N PHE A 40 -4.28 -5.89 15.05
CA PHE A 40 -3.97 -6.56 13.78
C PHE A 40 -4.61 -5.89 12.55
N LEU A 41 -5.45 -4.87 12.74
CA LEU A 41 -6.15 -4.22 11.63
C LEU A 41 -5.18 -3.43 10.73
N GLY A 42 -5.01 -3.94 9.52
CA GLY A 42 -4.30 -3.22 8.46
C GLY A 42 -5.14 -2.11 7.81
N VAL A 43 -4.51 -1.30 6.96
CA VAL A 43 -5.15 -0.19 6.23
C VAL A 43 -6.46 -0.57 5.53
N ARG A 44 -6.54 -1.79 4.96
CA ARG A 44 -7.73 -2.25 4.24
C ARG A 44 -8.91 -2.45 5.19
N GLN A 45 -8.66 -3.16 6.29
CA GLN A 45 -9.65 -3.52 7.30
C GLN A 45 -10.04 -2.28 8.10
N MET A 46 -9.08 -1.44 8.49
CA MET A 46 -9.34 -0.16 9.15
C MET A 46 -10.26 0.74 8.31
N ARG A 47 -10.06 0.75 6.99
CA ARG A 47 -10.99 1.46 6.08
C ARG A 47 -12.38 0.82 6.08
N ASP A 48 -12.51 -0.50 6.12
CA ASP A 48 -13.83 -1.16 6.20
C ASP A 48 -14.52 -0.82 7.52
N CYS A 49 -13.80 -0.85 8.65
CA CYS A 49 -14.31 -0.47 9.96
C CYS A 49 -14.85 0.96 9.94
N LEU A 50 -14.09 1.92 9.39
CA LEU A 50 -14.53 3.31 9.29
C LEU A 50 -15.74 3.48 8.36
N VAL A 51 -15.82 2.73 7.27
CA VAL A 51 -16.99 2.74 6.38
C VAL A 51 -18.22 2.17 7.07
N LEU A 52 -18.06 1.11 7.86
CA LEU A 52 -19.14 0.52 8.66
C LEU A 52 -19.66 1.48 9.74
N LEU A 53 -18.77 2.31 10.30
CA LEU A 53 -19.11 3.39 11.22
C LEU A 53 -19.76 4.62 10.54
N GLY A 54 -19.92 4.60 9.21
CA GLY A 54 -20.59 5.65 8.44
C GLY A 54 -19.66 6.69 7.81
N TYR A 55 -18.34 6.53 7.92
CA TYR A 55 -17.38 7.47 7.32
C TYR A 55 -17.04 7.11 5.87
N SER A 56 -17.25 8.05 4.94
CA SER A 56 -16.80 7.92 3.55
C SER A 56 -15.32 8.23 3.40
N VAL A 57 -14.45 7.24 3.63
CA VAL A 57 -12.98 7.38 3.56
C VAL A 57 -12.30 6.42 2.59
N GLY A 58 -11.34 6.95 1.84
CA GLY A 58 -10.51 6.15 0.92
C GLY A 58 -9.27 5.54 1.59
N ARG A 59 -8.78 4.43 1.03
CA ARG A 59 -7.57 3.72 1.52
C ARG A 59 -6.32 4.61 1.62
N LYS A 60 -6.15 5.55 0.67
CA LYS A 60 -5.01 6.50 0.68
C LYS A 60 -5.05 7.41 1.90
N ARG A 61 -6.24 7.86 2.31
CA ARG A 61 -6.44 8.73 3.47
C ARG A 61 -6.16 7.98 4.77
N VAL A 62 -6.76 6.81 4.94
CA VAL A 62 -6.53 5.95 6.13
C VAL A 62 -5.04 5.60 6.28
N ARG A 63 -4.38 5.22 5.18
CA ARG A 63 -2.92 4.96 5.19
C ARG A 63 -2.11 6.17 5.66
N ARG A 64 -2.46 7.37 5.19
CA ARG A 64 -1.79 8.60 5.60
C ARG A 64 -1.98 8.85 7.10
N LEU A 65 -3.21 8.73 7.61
CA LEU A 65 -3.51 8.96 9.04
C LEU A 65 -2.79 7.95 9.94
N MET A 66 -2.88 6.65 9.64
CA MET A 66 -2.15 5.62 10.38
C MET A 66 -0.64 5.87 10.41
N ARG A 67 -0.05 6.30 9.27
CA ARG A 67 1.38 6.67 9.22
C ARG A 67 1.72 7.89 10.06
N LEU A 68 0.87 8.92 10.08
CA LEU A 68 1.07 10.11 10.91
C LEU A 68 1.00 9.76 12.40
N MET A 69 0.13 8.82 12.77
CA MET A 69 -0.02 8.34 14.14
C MET A 69 1.04 7.28 14.53
N GLY A 70 1.88 6.83 13.60
CA GLY A 70 2.85 5.76 13.85
C GLY A 70 2.25 4.36 14.04
N LEU A 71 0.97 4.18 13.67
CA LEU A 71 0.26 2.91 13.82
C LEU A 71 0.56 1.96 12.66
N MET A 72 0.92 0.73 13.00
CA MET A 72 1.16 -0.35 12.04
C MET A 72 0.52 -1.64 12.56
N ALA A 73 -0.21 -2.33 11.69
CA ALA A 73 -0.82 -3.62 12.03
C ALA A 73 0.24 -4.60 12.53
N VAL A 74 0.02 -5.15 13.73
CA VAL A 74 0.89 -6.14 14.34
C VAL A 74 0.36 -7.52 13.96
N TYR A 75 1.09 -8.22 13.10
CA TYR A 75 0.79 -9.61 12.74
C TYR A 75 2.08 -10.41 12.59
N GLN A 76 2.00 -11.72 12.81
CA GLN A 76 3.12 -12.61 12.56
C GLN A 76 3.39 -12.64 11.06
N LYS A 77 4.59 -12.19 10.65
CA LYS A 77 5.00 -12.31 9.25
C LYS A 77 5.05 -13.80 8.89
N PRO A 78 4.47 -14.21 7.75
CA PRO A 78 4.58 -15.60 7.32
C PRO A 78 6.06 -15.95 7.14
N LYS A 79 6.47 -17.13 7.63
CA LYS A 79 7.82 -17.67 7.45
C LYS A 79 8.00 -18.20 6.02
N THR A 80 7.98 -17.31 5.02
CA THR A 80 8.08 -17.69 3.60
C THR A 80 9.40 -18.34 3.22
N SER A 81 10.46 -18.12 4.01
CA SER A 81 11.78 -18.72 3.80
C SER A 81 11.88 -20.16 4.32
N ILE A 82 10.98 -20.58 5.22
CA ILE A 82 11.01 -21.91 5.83
C ILE A 82 9.92 -22.75 5.16
N PRO A 83 10.28 -23.72 4.31
CA PRO A 83 9.28 -24.61 3.71
C PRO A 83 8.63 -25.49 4.78
N HIS A 84 7.35 -25.78 4.61
CA HIS A 84 6.66 -26.77 5.43
C HIS A 84 7.35 -28.15 5.28
N PRO A 85 7.49 -28.95 6.35
CA PRO A 85 8.16 -30.25 6.28
C PRO A 85 7.58 -31.20 5.23
N GLU A 86 6.27 -31.12 5.01
CA GLU A 86 5.53 -31.95 4.06
C GLU A 86 5.61 -31.45 2.61
N HIS A 87 6.20 -30.26 2.36
CA HIS A 87 6.30 -29.73 1.00
C HIS A 87 7.48 -30.34 0.25
N THR A 88 7.16 -31.12 -0.79
CA THR A 88 8.15 -31.70 -1.71
C THR A 88 9.04 -30.62 -2.31
N ARG A 89 10.37 -30.77 -2.12
CA ARG A 89 11.36 -29.92 -2.77
C ARG A 89 11.56 -30.40 -4.20
N TYR A 90 11.22 -29.58 -5.18
CA TYR A 90 11.52 -29.85 -6.59
C TYR A 90 12.95 -29.38 -6.91
N PRO A 91 13.89 -30.29 -7.18
CA PRO A 91 15.24 -29.90 -7.57
C PRO A 91 15.20 -29.15 -8.91
N TYR A 92 16.03 -28.12 -9.04
CA TYR A 92 16.19 -27.43 -10.32
C TYR A 92 17.00 -28.32 -11.27
N LEU A 93 16.31 -28.98 -12.20
CA LEU A 93 16.87 -30.01 -13.07
C LEU A 93 17.91 -29.49 -14.08
N LEU A 94 17.97 -28.17 -14.28
CA LEU A 94 18.93 -27.52 -15.17
C LEU A 94 20.23 -27.13 -14.46
N ARG A 95 20.32 -27.35 -13.14
CA ARG A 95 21.53 -27.04 -12.38
C ARG A 95 22.67 -27.95 -12.85
N GLY A 96 23.71 -27.35 -13.45
CA GLY A 96 24.88 -28.07 -13.97
C GLY A 96 24.76 -28.56 -15.41
N LEU A 97 23.66 -28.23 -16.11
CA LEU A 97 23.47 -28.62 -17.50
C LEU A 97 24.06 -27.56 -18.44
N SER A 98 25.06 -27.93 -19.25
CA SER A 98 25.60 -27.08 -20.30
C SER A 98 24.64 -27.03 -21.50
N ILE A 99 24.10 -25.86 -21.78
CA ILE A 99 23.19 -25.63 -22.91
C ILE A 99 24.03 -25.22 -24.12
N THR A 100 24.13 -26.10 -25.13
CA THR A 100 25.04 -25.93 -26.27
C THR A 100 24.32 -25.66 -27.60
N ARG A 101 22.99 -25.80 -27.66
CA ARG A 101 22.21 -25.56 -28.88
C ARG A 101 20.91 -24.80 -28.62
N PRO A 102 20.39 -24.06 -29.63
CA PRO A 102 19.07 -23.44 -29.56
C PRO A 102 17.96 -24.47 -29.28
N ASN A 103 16.93 -24.06 -28.53
CA ASN A 103 15.76 -24.89 -28.17
C ASN A 103 16.05 -26.13 -27.30
N GLN A 104 17.21 -26.20 -26.63
CA GLN A 104 17.54 -27.30 -25.71
C GLN A 104 16.83 -27.17 -24.35
N VAL A 105 16.48 -25.95 -23.95
CA VAL A 105 15.69 -25.64 -22.75
C VAL A 105 14.70 -24.56 -23.18
N TRP A 106 13.45 -24.70 -22.75
CA TRP A 106 12.38 -23.73 -23.00
C TRP A 106 12.29 -22.66 -21.90
#